data_AF-A0A415ZL59-F1
#
_entry.id   AF-A0A415ZL59-F1
#
_cell.length_a   1.000
_cell.length_b   1.000
_cell.length_c   1.000
_cell.angle_alpha   90.00
_cell.angle_beta   90.00
_cell.angle_gamma   90.00
#
_symmetry.space_group_name_H-M   'P 1'
#
loop_
_entity.id
_entity.type
_entity.pdbx_description
1 polymer ?
#
loop_
_entity_poly.entity_id
_entity_poly.type
_entity_poly.pdbx_seq_one_letter_code
_entity_poly.pdbx_strand_id
1 'polypeptide(L)'
;MIEYELVRSKRKTLAVQVTREGRVIVRAPLRLAKYRIKRFVAEHADWIARALADQQSRRAAHPEPDAARQAELIRRAKIELPPKVQHYAKQMNLYPTGLKITSARTRFGSCSGKNSICFSWRLMDYPEPAIDYVVVHELAHIAHKNHGPQFWALVERYLPDYRARRAMLRE
;
A
#
# COMPACT_ATOMS: atom_id res chain seq x y z
N MET A 1 23.80 9.63 19.32
CA MET A 1 24.12 9.87 17.90
C MET A 1 23.08 9.12 17.08
N ILE A 2 22.39 9.77 16.13
CA ILE A 2 21.38 9.08 15.30
C ILE A 2 22.12 8.24 14.27
N GLU A 3 21.82 6.94 14.24
CA GLU A 3 22.35 6.04 13.22
C GLU A 3 21.57 6.24 11.91
N TYR A 4 22.29 6.42 10.79
CA TYR A 4 21.67 6.63 9.48
C TYR A 4 22.52 6.11 8.33
N GLU A 5 21.85 5.68 7.26
CA GLU A 5 22.45 5.34 5.98
C GLU A 5 22.56 6.59 5.10
N LEU A 6 23.77 6.89 4.60
CA LEU A 6 24.00 8.04 3.73
C LEU A 6 23.97 7.63 2.26
N VAL A 7 22.99 8.13 1.51
CA VAL A 7 22.88 7.93 0.06
C VAL A 7 23.18 9.24 -0.66
N ARG A 8 24.22 9.27 -1.49
CA ARG A 8 24.56 10.47 -2.30
C ARG A 8 24.05 10.37 -3.73
N SER A 9 23.50 11.46 -4.26
CA SER A 9 23.00 11.53 -5.65
C SER A 9 23.08 12.94 -6.23
N LYS A 10 22.73 13.12 -7.52
CA LYS A 10 22.69 14.43 -8.22
C LYS A 10 21.57 15.38 -7.75
N ARG A 11 21.05 15.17 -6.54
CA ARG A 11 20.02 16.01 -5.94
C ARG A 11 20.58 17.34 -5.45
N LYS A 12 19.72 18.36 -5.40
CA LYS A 12 20.08 19.73 -4.97
C LYS A 12 19.96 19.95 -3.46
N THR A 13 19.09 19.19 -2.77
CA THR A 13 18.73 19.40 -1.36
C THR A 13 19.12 18.22 -0.47
N LEU A 14 19.08 18.41 0.85
CA LEU A 14 19.10 17.31 1.83
C LEU A 14 17.68 16.77 2.05
N ALA A 15 17.57 15.53 2.52
CA ALA A 15 16.31 14.95 2.98
C ALA A 15 16.64 13.77 3.87
N VAL A 16 15.82 13.60 4.90
CA VAL A 16 15.83 12.44 5.77
C VAL A 16 14.55 11.65 5.57
N GLN A 17 14.66 10.33 5.60
CA GLN A 17 13.53 9.40 5.46
C GLN A 17 13.67 8.31 6.53
N VAL A 18 12.58 7.99 7.22
CA VAL A 18 12.47 6.76 8.01
C VAL A 18 11.80 5.70 7.15
N THR A 19 12.43 4.53 6.97
CA THR A 19 11.88 3.42 6.19
C THR A 19 10.89 2.60 6.99
N ARG A 20 10.11 1.75 6.31
CA ARG A 20 9.16 0.84 6.96
C ARG A 20 9.83 -0.19 7.86
N GLU A 21 11.10 -0.48 7.62
CA GLU A 21 11.92 -1.37 8.44
C GLU A 21 12.56 -0.65 9.62
N GLY A 22 12.24 0.63 9.85
CA GLY A 22 12.77 1.44 10.96
C GLY A 22 14.19 1.92 10.74
N ARG A 23 14.63 2.07 9.49
CA ARG A 23 15.97 2.60 9.16
C ARG A 23 15.89 4.07 8.82
N VAL A 24 16.92 4.85 9.17
CA VAL A 24 17.02 6.26 8.78
C VAL A 24 17.91 6.37 7.55
N ILE A 25 17.38 6.89 6.45
CA ILE A 25 18.13 7.19 5.23
C ILE A 25 18.26 8.70 5.08
N VAL A 26 19.50 9.18 5.05
CA VAL A 26 19.82 10.56 4.72
C VAL A 26 20.30 10.60 3.28
N ARG A 27 19.57 11.32 2.43
CA ARG A 27 19.97 11.54 1.06
C ARG A 27 20.71 12.88 0.95
N ALA A 28 21.85 12.95 0.26
CA ALA A 28 22.63 14.19 0.15
C ALA A 28 23.18 14.46 -1.26
N PRO A 29 23.44 15.75 -1.63
CA PRO A 29 24.17 16.08 -2.85
C PRO A 29 25.59 15.48 -2.87
N LEU A 30 26.09 15.11 -4.05
CA LEU A 30 27.38 14.42 -4.22
C LEU A 30 28.54 15.08 -3.46
N ARG A 31 28.65 16.41 -3.51
CA ARG A 31 29.80 17.16 -2.96
C ARG A 31 29.54 17.87 -1.63
N LEU A 32 28.37 17.68 -1.01
CA LEU A 32 28.06 18.36 0.25
C LEU A 32 28.93 17.83 1.40
N ALA A 33 29.57 18.73 2.14
CA ALA A 33 30.45 18.38 3.25
C ALA A 33 29.73 17.59 4.36
N LYS A 34 30.42 16.58 4.93
CA LYS A 34 29.86 15.68 5.96
C LYS A 34 29.33 16.44 7.20
N TYR A 35 30.00 17.52 7.62
CA TYR A 35 29.55 18.29 8.80
C TYR A 35 28.18 18.94 8.59
N ARG A 36 27.85 19.41 7.37
CA ARG A 36 26.53 19.97 7.05
C ARG A 36 25.44 18.90 7.10
N ILE A 37 25.77 17.67 6.66
CA ILE A 37 24.86 16.52 6.75
C ILE A 37 24.59 16.19 8.22
N LYS A 38 25.65 16.11 9.05
CA LYS A 38 25.52 15.86 10.49
C LYS A 38 24.66 16.93 11.18
N ARG A 39 24.89 18.21 10.85
CA ARG A 39 24.11 19.33 11.39
C ARG A 39 22.63 19.22 11.03
N PHE A 40 22.33 18.95 9.76
CA PHE A 40 20.97 18.75 9.29
C PHE A 40 20.26 17.59 10.01
N VAL A 41 20.96 16.47 10.23
CA VAL A 41 20.41 15.33 10.98
C VAL A 41 20.13 15.71 12.43
N ALA A 42 21.04 16.45 13.08
CA ALA A 42 20.86 16.92 14.45
C ALA A 42 19.67 17.90 14.56
N GLU A 43 19.53 18.83 13.61
CA GLU A 43 18.38 19.76 13.53
C GLU A 43 17.03 19.03 13.37
N HIS A 44 17.03 17.81 12.82
CA HIS A 44 15.81 17.01 12.62
C HIS A 44 15.67 15.85 13.63
N ALA A 45 16.47 15.83 14.70
CA ALA A 45 16.53 14.71 15.63
C ALA A 45 15.17 14.34 16.24
N ASP A 46 14.40 15.33 16.69
CA ASP A 46 13.09 15.12 17.31
C ASP A 46 12.06 14.57 16.32
N TRP A 47 12.13 14.99 15.06
CA TRP A 47 11.28 14.43 14.01
C TRP A 47 11.68 12.97 13.71
N ILE A 48 12.98 12.67 13.62
CA ILE A 48 13.48 11.31 13.37
C ILE A 48 13.06 10.37 14.51
N ALA A 49 13.21 10.80 15.77
CA ALA A 49 12.85 10.01 16.94
C ALA A 49 11.35 9.67 16.96
N ARG A 50 10.48 10.67 16.73
CA ARG A 50 9.03 10.45 16.63
C ARG A 50 8.66 9.52 15.48
N ALA A 51 9.22 9.74 14.29
CA ALA A 51 8.96 8.90 13.14
C ALA A 51 9.41 7.43 13.35
N LEU A 52 10.52 7.20 14.04
CA LEU A 52 10.98 5.86 14.41
C LEU A 52 10.02 5.20 15.42
N ALA A 53 9.60 5.92 16.46
CA ALA A 53 8.65 5.42 17.45
C ALA A 53 7.29 5.08 16.82
N ASP A 54 6.76 5.94 15.96
CA ASP A 54 5.53 5.69 15.22
C ASP A 54 5.67 4.44 14.33
N GLN A 55 6.80 4.31 13.63
CA GLN A 55 7.05 3.16 12.78
C GLN A 55 7.20 1.86 13.59
N GLN A 56 7.81 1.92 14.77
CA GLN A 56 7.93 0.78 15.67
C GLN A 56 6.56 0.34 16.18
N SER A 57 5.72 1.28 16.63
CA SER A 57 4.35 1.02 17.07
C SER A 57 3.50 0.38 15.95
N ARG A 58 3.58 0.91 14.72
CA ARG A 58 2.88 0.34 13.56
C ARG A 58 3.31 -1.09 13.24
N ARG A 59 4.62 -1.37 13.31
CA ARG A 59 5.17 -2.72 13.09
C ARG A 59 4.77 -3.70 14.19
N ALA A 60 4.72 -3.24 15.44
CA ALA A 60 4.27 -4.06 16.56
C ALA A 60 2.77 -4.39 16.45
N ALA A 61 1.95 -3.43 16.01
CA ALA A 61 0.52 -3.64 15.78
C ALA A 61 0.22 -4.55 14.58
N HIS A 62 1.11 -4.56 13.58
CA HIS A 62 0.99 -5.36 12.35
C HIS A 62 2.31 -6.06 12.03
N PRO A 63 2.65 -7.13 12.78
CA PRO A 63 3.84 -7.90 12.49
C PRO A 63 3.72 -8.51 11.10
N GLU A 64 4.85 -8.59 10.38
CA GLU A 64 4.86 -9.35 9.14
C GLU A 64 4.63 -10.83 9.46
N PRO A 65 3.77 -11.53 8.70
CA PRO A 65 3.55 -12.94 8.90
C PRO A 65 4.86 -13.71 8.69
N ASP A 66 5.01 -14.81 9.40
CA ASP A 66 6.10 -15.75 9.14
C ASP A 66 5.99 -16.34 7.72
N ALA A 67 7.03 -17.06 7.30
CA ALA A 67 7.10 -17.62 5.95
C ALA A 67 5.95 -18.60 5.63
N ALA A 68 5.48 -19.36 6.62
CA ALA A 68 4.41 -20.34 6.43
C ALA A 68 3.05 -19.64 6.25
N ARG A 69 2.73 -18.68 7.12
CA ARG A 69 1.52 -17.87 7.01
C ARG A 69 1.54 -17.03 5.74
N GLN A 70 2.68 -16.46 5.36
CA GLN A 70 2.82 -15.74 4.11
C GLN A 70 2.54 -16.65 2.90
N ALA A 71 3.09 -17.86 2.87
CA ALA A 71 2.84 -18.82 1.79
C ALA A 71 1.35 -19.18 1.70
N GLU A 72 0.69 -19.37 2.85
CA GLU A 72 -0.75 -19.65 2.91
C GLU A 72 -1.59 -18.49 2.36
N LEU A 73 -1.31 -17.24 2.76
CA LEU A 73 -2.03 -16.07 2.27
C LEU A 73 -1.83 -15.88 0.76
N ILE A 74 -0.63 -16.13 0.23
CA ILE A 74 -0.37 -16.10 -1.21
C ILE A 74 -1.17 -17.20 -1.92
N ARG A 75 -1.23 -18.41 -1.36
CA ARG A 75 -2.01 -19.53 -1.90
C ARG A 75 -3.49 -19.18 -1.96
N ARG A 76 -4.07 -18.71 -0.85
CA ARG A 76 -5.45 -18.24 -0.76
C ARG A 76 -5.73 -17.13 -1.77
N ALA A 77 -4.88 -16.11 -1.85
CA ALA A 77 -5.06 -15.01 -2.80
C ALA A 77 -5.11 -15.49 -4.26
N LYS A 78 -4.29 -16.49 -4.63
CA LYS A 78 -4.29 -17.06 -5.99
C LYS A 78 -5.53 -17.92 -6.28
N ILE A 79 -6.16 -18.49 -5.27
CA ILE A 79 -7.34 -19.36 -5.42
C ILE A 79 -8.65 -18.56 -5.33
N GLU A 80 -8.76 -17.66 -4.34
CA GLU A 80 -10.01 -16.98 -3.97
C GLU A 80 -10.27 -15.71 -4.79
N LEU A 81 -9.24 -14.93 -5.15
CA LEU A 81 -9.44 -13.65 -5.86
C LEU A 81 -9.88 -13.81 -7.33
N PRO A 82 -9.30 -14.71 -8.15
CA PRO A 82 -9.72 -14.86 -9.54
C PRO A 82 -11.22 -15.14 -9.73
N PRO A 83 -11.86 -16.10 -9.02
CA PRO A 83 -13.29 -16.34 -9.19
C PRO A 83 -14.14 -15.16 -8.69
N LYS A 84 -13.74 -14.45 -7.63
CA LYS A 84 -14.41 -13.22 -7.18
C LYS A 84 -14.35 -12.12 -8.22
N VAL A 85 -13.17 -11.88 -8.80
CA VAL A 85 -12.98 -10.92 -9.88
C VAL A 85 -13.88 -11.30 -11.06
N GLN A 86 -13.92 -12.57 -11.45
CA GLN A 86 -14.77 -13.03 -12.55
C GLN A 86 -16.26 -12.81 -12.27
N HIS A 87 -16.71 -13.12 -11.04
CA HIS A 87 -18.09 -12.92 -10.61
C HIS A 87 -18.53 -11.47 -10.73
N TYR A 88 -17.80 -10.56 -10.08
CA TYR A 88 -18.14 -9.14 -10.11
C TYR A 88 -17.89 -8.49 -11.48
N ALA A 89 -16.85 -8.91 -12.22
CA ALA A 89 -16.61 -8.44 -13.58
C ALA A 89 -17.80 -8.72 -14.50
N LYS A 90 -18.41 -9.91 -14.39
CA LYS A 90 -19.62 -10.28 -15.12
C LYS A 90 -20.81 -9.43 -14.72
N GLN A 91 -21.05 -9.23 -13.42
CA GLN A 91 -22.17 -8.42 -12.92
C GLN A 91 -22.03 -6.94 -13.29
N MET A 92 -20.81 -6.41 -13.25
CA MET A 92 -20.50 -5.02 -13.57
C MET A 92 -20.33 -4.77 -15.07
N ASN A 93 -20.22 -5.84 -15.87
CA ASN A 93 -19.81 -5.79 -17.28
C ASN A 93 -18.47 -5.03 -17.49
N LEU A 94 -17.51 -5.26 -16.59
CA LEU A 94 -16.18 -4.64 -16.60
C LEU A 94 -15.11 -5.71 -16.49
N TYR A 95 -14.31 -5.88 -17.55
CA TYR A 95 -13.33 -6.97 -17.62
C TYR A 95 -11.90 -6.42 -17.58
N PRO A 96 -11.08 -6.80 -16.58
CA PRO A 96 -9.70 -6.36 -16.51
C PRO A 96 -8.86 -7.02 -17.62
N THR A 97 -7.84 -6.31 -18.12
CA THR A 97 -6.91 -6.87 -19.13
C THR A 97 -5.89 -7.85 -18.56
N GLY A 98 -5.82 -7.94 -17.22
CA GLY A 98 -4.98 -8.90 -16.53
C GLY A 98 -5.12 -8.77 -15.01
N LEU A 99 -4.82 -9.85 -14.31
CA LEU A 99 -4.92 -9.98 -12.86
C LEU A 99 -3.57 -10.44 -12.30
N LYS A 100 -3.05 -9.75 -11.28
CA LYS A 100 -1.80 -10.12 -10.59
C LYS A 100 -1.94 -10.10 -9.08
N ILE A 101 -1.32 -11.07 -8.42
CA ILE A 101 -1.14 -11.09 -6.96
C ILE A 101 0.26 -10.59 -6.64
N THR A 102 0.37 -9.64 -5.71
CA THR A 102 1.60 -8.90 -5.40
C THR A 102 1.87 -8.88 -3.89
N SER A 103 3.07 -8.45 -3.51
CA SER A 103 3.48 -8.24 -2.13
C SER A 103 3.30 -6.79 -1.65
N ALA A 104 2.45 -5.99 -2.30
CA ALA A 104 2.24 -4.59 -1.95
C ALA A 104 1.83 -4.43 -0.48
N ARG A 105 2.42 -3.44 0.21
CA ARG A 105 2.25 -3.21 1.66
C ARG A 105 1.46 -1.94 1.99
N THR A 106 1.19 -1.09 0.99
CA THR A 106 0.58 0.24 1.16
C THR A 106 -0.88 0.28 0.68
N ARG A 107 -1.32 -0.74 -0.04
CA ARG A 107 -2.61 -0.81 -0.71
C ARG A 107 -3.00 -2.27 -0.92
N PHE A 108 -4.29 -2.54 -0.88
CA PHE A 108 -4.84 -3.88 -1.11
C PHE A 108 -5.10 -4.18 -2.58
N GLY A 109 -5.35 -3.15 -3.38
CA GLY A 109 -5.61 -3.27 -4.81
C GLY A 109 -4.98 -2.13 -5.61
N SER A 110 -4.93 -2.29 -6.93
CA SER A 110 -4.73 -1.19 -7.87
C SER A 110 -5.15 -1.55 -9.28
N CYS A 111 -5.70 -0.58 -10.01
CA CYS A 111 -5.99 -0.67 -11.43
C CYS A 111 -5.07 0.27 -12.23
N SER A 112 -4.45 -0.27 -13.28
CA SER A 112 -3.60 0.50 -14.19
C SER A 112 -4.41 1.29 -15.23
N GLY A 113 -3.74 2.22 -15.93
CA GLY A 113 -4.35 2.92 -17.08
C GLY A 113 -4.77 1.98 -18.22
N LYS A 114 -4.13 0.80 -18.34
CA LYS A 114 -4.48 -0.25 -19.31
C LYS A 114 -5.51 -1.25 -18.79
N ASN A 115 -6.19 -0.96 -17.68
CA ASN A 115 -7.21 -1.82 -17.06
C ASN A 115 -6.71 -3.17 -16.51
N SER A 116 -5.40 -3.36 -16.33
CA SER A 116 -4.89 -4.50 -15.55
C SER A 116 -4.99 -4.18 -14.07
N ILE A 117 -5.53 -5.11 -13.29
CA ILE A 117 -5.72 -5.00 -11.84
C ILE A 117 -4.70 -5.87 -11.09
N CYS A 118 -4.29 -5.40 -9.93
CA CYS A 118 -3.40 -6.11 -9.02
C CYS A 118 -4.02 -6.13 -7.63
N PHE A 119 -3.82 -7.21 -6.89
CA PHE A 119 -4.15 -7.28 -5.46
C PHE A 119 -2.92 -7.62 -4.63
N SER A 120 -2.88 -7.15 -3.40
CA SER A 120 -1.92 -7.62 -2.40
C SER A 120 -2.42 -8.92 -1.79
N TRP A 121 -1.56 -9.92 -1.63
CA TRP A 121 -1.93 -11.13 -0.90
C TRP A 121 -2.33 -10.85 0.56
N ARG A 122 -1.90 -9.72 1.13
CA ARG A 122 -2.28 -9.27 2.49
C ARG A 122 -3.78 -9.01 2.63
N LEU A 123 -4.49 -8.84 1.52
CA LEU A 123 -5.95 -8.72 1.52
C LEU A 123 -6.62 -9.97 2.12
N MET A 124 -5.98 -11.14 2.06
CA MET A 124 -6.54 -12.40 2.58
C MET A 124 -6.58 -12.49 4.12
N ASP A 125 -5.97 -11.54 4.84
CA ASP A 125 -6.12 -11.41 6.29
C ASP A 125 -7.39 -10.63 6.69
N TYR A 126 -8.17 -10.15 5.72
CA TYR A 126 -9.38 -9.39 5.98
C TYR A 126 -10.64 -10.24 5.82
N PRO A 127 -11.74 -9.88 6.51
CA PRO A 127 -13.03 -10.54 6.33
C PRO A 127 -13.51 -10.48 4.87
N GLU A 128 -14.26 -11.50 4.46
CA GLU A 128 -14.80 -11.64 3.11
C GLU A 128 -15.50 -10.39 2.55
N PRO A 129 -16.34 -9.66 3.33
CA PRO A 129 -16.98 -8.44 2.81
C PRO A 129 -15.96 -7.35 2.44
N ALA A 130 -14.85 -7.25 3.15
CA ALA A 130 -13.78 -6.30 2.84
C ALA A 130 -13.04 -6.68 1.56
N ILE A 131 -12.81 -7.99 1.35
CA ILE A 131 -12.22 -8.53 0.12
C ILE A 131 -13.10 -8.17 -1.08
N ASP A 132 -14.40 -8.44 -0.98
CA ASP A 132 -15.38 -8.13 -2.02
C ASP A 132 -15.40 -6.63 -2.35
N TYR A 133 -15.35 -5.77 -1.34
CA TYR A 133 -15.27 -4.34 -1.53
C TYR A 133 -14.04 -3.94 -2.34
N VAL A 134 -12.85 -4.47 -2.02
CA VAL A 134 -11.63 -4.14 -2.76
C VAL A 134 -11.72 -4.67 -4.21
N VAL A 135 -12.31 -5.84 -4.45
CA VAL A 135 -12.52 -6.36 -5.81
C VAL A 135 -13.42 -5.43 -6.64
N VAL A 136 -14.58 -5.04 -6.10
CA VAL A 136 -15.51 -4.12 -6.78
C VAL A 136 -14.88 -2.75 -6.98
N HIS A 137 -14.11 -2.25 -6.01
CA HIS A 137 -13.38 -0.99 -6.11
C HIS A 137 -12.39 -0.99 -7.29
N GLU A 138 -11.57 -2.04 -7.41
CA GLU A 138 -10.60 -2.13 -8.50
C GLU A 138 -11.25 -2.33 -9.88
N LEU A 139 -12.39 -3.03 -9.94
CA LEU A 139 -13.18 -3.15 -11.18
C LEU A 139 -13.82 -1.82 -11.56
N ALA A 140 -14.36 -1.05 -10.61
CA ALA A 140 -14.92 0.27 -10.86
C ALA A 140 -13.88 1.23 -11.48
N HIS A 141 -12.59 1.05 -11.17
CA HIS A 141 -11.52 1.80 -11.81
C HIS A 141 -11.34 1.56 -13.32
N ILE A 142 -11.93 0.50 -13.87
CA ILE A 142 -11.97 0.29 -15.33
C ILE A 142 -12.83 1.37 -16.00
N ALA A 143 -13.97 1.72 -15.38
CA ALA A 143 -14.87 2.77 -15.86
C ALA A 143 -14.44 4.19 -15.42
N HIS A 144 -13.99 4.34 -14.16
CA HIS A 144 -13.68 5.65 -13.58
C HIS A 144 -12.30 5.64 -12.90
N LYS A 145 -11.32 6.31 -13.50
CA LYS A 145 -9.93 6.31 -13.00
C LYS A 145 -9.70 7.09 -11.72
N ASN A 146 -10.63 7.97 -11.35
CA ASN A 146 -10.55 8.82 -10.16
C ASN A 146 -11.74 8.53 -9.24
N HIS A 147 -11.58 8.73 -7.94
CA HIS A 147 -12.60 8.51 -6.90
C HIS A 147 -13.64 9.64 -6.82
N GLY A 148 -14.14 10.11 -7.96
CA GLY A 148 -15.19 11.13 -8.05
C GLY A 148 -16.59 10.58 -7.77
N PRO A 149 -17.65 11.42 -7.83
CA PRO A 149 -19.03 11.00 -7.55
C PRO A 149 -19.51 9.81 -8.38
N GLN A 150 -19.16 9.77 -9.67
CA GLN A 150 -19.55 8.66 -10.57
C GLN A 150 -18.90 7.33 -10.17
N PHE A 151 -17.65 7.37 -9.70
CA PHE A 151 -16.96 6.18 -9.20
C PHE A 151 -17.70 5.60 -7.99
N TRP A 152 -18.02 6.45 -7.01
CA TRP A 152 -18.70 5.99 -5.79
C TRP A 152 -20.12 5.53 -6.07
N ALA A 153 -20.85 6.21 -6.97
CA ALA A 153 -22.17 5.77 -7.40
C ALA A 153 -22.12 4.39 -8.08
N LEU A 154 -21.06 4.10 -8.85
CA LEU A 154 -20.85 2.79 -9.44
C LEU A 154 -20.57 1.72 -8.38
N VAL A 155 -19.68 1.99 -7.41
CA VAL A 155 -19.40 1.06 -6.32
C VAL A 155 -20.66 0.78 -5.49
N GLU A 156 -21.39 1.83 -5.10
CA GLU A 156 -22.61 1.73 -4.29
C GLU A 156 -23.73 0.97 -4.98
N ARG A 157 -23.84 1.05 -6.31
CA ARG A 157 -24.79 0.26 -7.10
C ARG A 157 -24.63 -1.25 -6.88
N TYR A 158 -23.39 -1.73 -6.76
CA TYR A 158 -23.10 -3.16 -6.60
C TYR A 158 -22.91 -3.56 -5.14
N LEU A 159 -22.45 -2.64 -4.31
CA LEU A 159 -22.26 -2.82 -2.86
C LEU A 159 -22.87 -1.63 -2.11
N PRO A 160 -24.19 -1.61 -1.85
CA PRO A 160 -24.84 -0.50 -1.15
C PRO A 160 -24.25 -0.26 0.25
N ASP A 161 -23.71 -1.30 0.88
CA ASP A 161 -23.03 -1.28 2.18
C ASP A 161 -21.51 -1.06 2.08
N TYR A 162 -20.98 -0.57 0.96
CA TYR A 162 -19.53 -0.45 0.73
C TYR A 162 -18.80 0.34 1.82
N ARG A 163 -19.46 1.32 2.44
CA ARG A 163 -18.87 2.12 3.52
C ARG A 163 -18.55 1.26 4.74
N ALA A 164 -19.45 0.37 5.12
CA ALA A 164 -19.24 -0.57 6.22
C ALA A 164 -18.14 -1.59 5.88
N ARG A 165 -18.13 -2.10 4.64
CA ARG A 165 -17.08 -3.02 4.17
C ARG A 165 -15.70 -2.35 4.11
N ARG A 166 -15.63 -1.11 3.64
CA ARG A 166 -14.39 -0.31 3.64
C ARG A 166 -13.87 -0.09 5.05
N ALA A 167 -14.74 0.17 6.02
CA ALA A 167 -14.35 0.36 7.42
C ALA A 167 -13.71 -0.88 8.07
N MET A 168 -13.88 -2.07 7.47
CA MET A 168 -13.19 -3.28 7.92
C MET A 168 -11.72 -3.33 7.50
N LEU A 169 -11.30 -2.51 6.52
CA LEU A 169 -9.90 -2.36 6.14
C LEU A 169 -9.19 -1.49 7.16
N ARG A 170 -8.02 -1.91 7.61
CA ARG A 170 -7.16 -1.10 8.46
C ARG A 170 -6.39 -0.15 7.53
N GLU A 171 -6.68 1.14 7.59
CA GLU A 171 -5.91 2.21 6.92
C GLU A 171 -4.71 2.65 7.77
#